data_AF-A0A3D5ZGQ8-F1
#
_entry.id   AF-A0A3D5ZGQ8-F1
#
_cell.length_a   1.000
_cell.length_b   1.000
_cell.length_c   1.000
_cell.angle_alpha   90.00
_cell.angle_beta   90.00
_cell.angle_gamma   90.00
#
_symmetry.space_group_name_H-M   'P 1'
#
loop_
_entity.id
_entity.type
_entity.pdbx_description
1 polymer ?
#
loop_
_entity_poly.entity_id
_entity_poly.type
_entity_poly.pdbx_seq_one_letter_code
_entity_poly.pdbx_strand_id
1 'polypeptide(L)'
;NVDEGSAWMLRGDRGITFTDDLPQGTEITDGQWWGPRAEGAFLSMAKNAASDFGITIGDQLTVDILGRPVELTVANLREINWAGGGMNFSLVVNEAVGLQLPLGFLGTFRVDEEKTEGLEARLANEFPGASVVRVGDVLEPVEALLRSLKLLLASLAAALLIGALMVLVSALFAQIRLRADEINTRRMLGASAAQVGQMIRRETLALALLVLLVGGLMGTALVVVLFVGVLDRPVVVPWTMLLAGLLVPLVVLVGGAAREGRKIMRQNAQY
;
A
#
# COMPACT_ATOMS: atom_id res chain seq x y z
N ASN A 1 -6.26 -21.40 25.41
CA ASN A 1 -6.92 -20.48 24.46
C ASN A 1 -5.84 -19.66 23.81
N VAL A 2 -5.46 -20.02 22.59
CA VAL A 2 -4.49 -19.27 21.78
C VAL A 2 -5.30 -18.43 20.83
N ASP A 3 -4.96 -17.15 20.66
CA ASP A 3 -5.62 -16.28 19.70
C ASP A 3 -5.46 -16.83 18.25
N GLU A 4 -6.46 -16.64 17.39
CA GLU A 4 -6.49 -17.26 16.05
C GLU A 4 -5.28 -16.82 15.18
N GLY A 5 -4.75 -15.63 15.45
CA GLY A 5 -3.62 -15.02 14.74
C GLY A 5 -2.31 -15.80 14.83
N SER A 6 -2.04 -16.50 15.96
CA SER A 6 -0.81 -17.29 16.16
C SER A 6 -1.05 -18.78 16.33
N ALA A 7 -2.30 -19.25 16.28
CA ALA A 7 -2.64 -20.67 16.26
C ALA A 7 -1.97 -21.45 15.10
N TRP A 8 -1.53 -20.77 14.05
CA TRP A 8 -0.71 -21.41 13.02
C TRP A 8 0.63 -21.90 13.58
N MET A 9 1.26 -21.30 14.57
CA MET A 9 2.56 -21.78 15.06
C MET A 9 2.52 -23.17 15.71
N LEU A 10 1.37 -23.58 16.25
CA LEU A 10 1.20 -24.91 16.85
C LEU A 10 0.66 -25.96 15.86
N ARG A 11 0.28 -25.55 14.64
CA ARG A 11 -0.35 -26.44 13.66
C ARG A 11 0.68 -27.12 12.76
N GLY A 12 1.34 -28.16 13.30
CA GLY A 12 2.35 -28.95 12.58
C GLY A 12 3.74 -28.30 12.59
N ASP A 13 4.65 -28.86 11.81
CA ASP A 13 6.09 -28.53 11.89
C ASP A 13 6.39 -27.13 11.36
N ARG A 14 7.30 -26.41 12.02
CA ARG A 14 7.67 -25.03 11.67
C ARG A 14 9.16 -24.93 11.34
N GLY A 15 9.47 -24.06 10.39
CA GLY A 15 10.85 -23.73 10.07
C GLY A 15 11.51 -23.01 11.25
N ILE A 16 12.67 -23.50 11.64
CA ILE A 16 13.59 -22.86 12.58
C ILE A 16 14.88 -22.56 11.84
N THR A 17 15.50 -21.43 12.16
CA THR A 17 16.83 -21.10 11.63
C THR A 17 17.77 -20.78 12.79
N PHE A 18 19.06 -20.72 12.50
CA PHE A 18 20.09 -20.35 13.44
C PHE A 18 20.98 -19.26 12.84
N THR A 19 21.35 -18.29 13.66
CA THR A 19 22.31 -17.25 13.28
C THR A 19 22.75 -16.45 14.52
N ASP A 20 23.97 -15.94 14.48
CA ASP A 20 24.48 -14.99 15.47
C ASP A 20 24.29 -13.53 15.05
N ASP A 21 23.91 -13.29 13.79
CA ASP A 21 23.61 -11.96 13.25
C ASP A 21 22.10 -11.70 13.27
N LEU A 22 21.71 -10.45 13.53
CA LEU A 22 20.30 -10.08 13.49
C LEU A 22 19.74 -10.24 12.06
N PRO A 23 18.67 -11.04 11.84
CA PRO A 23 18.13 -11.23 10.50
C PRO A 23 17.60 -9.92 9.90
N GLN A 24 17.78 -9.75 8.59
CA GLN A 24 17.32 -8.57 7.88
C GLN A 24 15.79 -8.45 7.88
N GLY A 25 15.28 -7.21 7.97
CA GLY A 25 13.84 -6.94 7.98
C GLY A 25 13.15 -7.28 9.30
N THR A 26 13.93 -7.32 10.38
CA THR A 26 13.46 -7.63 11.73
C THR A 26 13.87 -6.53 12.68
N GLU A 27 13.02 -6.24 13.66
CA GLU A 27 13.27 -5.25 14.69
C GLU A 27 13.09 -5.91 16.05
N ILE A 28 14.06 -5.72 16.95
CA ILE A 28 13.96 -6.23 18.32
C ILE A 28 13.06 -5.28 19.09
N THR A 29 11.91 -5.77 19.54
CA THR A 29 10.99 -4.95 20.34
C THR A 29 11.30 -5.06 21.82
N ASP A 30 11.76 -6.23 22.27
CA ASP A 30 12.00 -6.51 23.67
C ASP A 30 13.26 -7.38 23.82
N GLY A 31 14.07 -7.10 24.84
CA GLY A 31 15.27 -7.88 25.16
C GLY A 31 16.50 -7.43 24.38
N GLN A 32 17.49 -8.32 24.27
CA GLN A 32 18.74 -8.05 23.58
C GLN A 32 19.13 -9.21 22.68
N TRP A 33 19.74 -8.90 21.54
CA TRP A 33 20.37 -9.91 20.71
C TRP A 33 21.59 -10.48 21.42
N TRP A 34 21.80 -11.79 21.33
CA TRP A 34 22.88 -12.49 22.01
C TRP A 34 24.28 -12.15 21.45
N GLY A 35 24.35 -11.65 20.22
CA GLY A 35 25.61 -11.25 19.57
C GLY A 35 26.49 -12.44 19.16
N PRO A 36 27.66 -12.17 18.56
CA PRO A 36 28.52 -13.21 18.02
C PRO A 36 29.14 -14.08 19.12
N ARG A 37 29.10 -15.41 18.92
CA ARG A 37 29.68 -16.44 19.80
C ARG A 37 29.09 -16.47 21.21
N ALA A 38 27.78 -16.22 21.33
CA ALA A 38 27.10 -16.32 22.60
C ALA A 38 27.14 -17.76 23.14
N GLU A 39 27.65 -17.93 24.36
CA GLU A 39 27.63 -19.21 25.08
C GLU A 39 26.27 -19.40 25.74
N GLY A 40 25.60 -20.52 25.44
CA GLY A 40 24.27 -20.85 25.96
C GLY A 40 23.28 -21.21 24.86
N ALA A 41 22.04 -21.47 25.26
CA ALA A 41 20.97 -21.90 24.39
C ALA A 41 19.87 -20.82 24.37
N PHE A 42 19.93 -19.94 23.37
CA PHE A 42 19.04 -18.79 23.27
C PHE A 42 18.05 -18.93 22.13
N LEU A 43 16.84 -18.39 22.36
CA LEU A 43 15.77 -18.33 21.39
C LEU A 43 15.32 -16.88 21.19
N SER A 44 15.18 -16.50 19.93
CA SER A 44 14.47 -15.31 19.51
C SER A 44 13.15 -15.72 18.85
N MET A 45 12.07 -15.05 19.24
CA MET A 45 10.71 -15.41 18.83
C MET A 45 9.94 -14.20 18.29
N ALA A 46 9.04 -14.45 17.35
CA ALA A 46 8.11 -13.44 16.84
C ALA A 46 7.24 -12.87 17.97
N LYS A 47 7.19 -11.54 18.10
CA LYS A 47 6.48 -10.83 19.19
C LYS A 47 4.99 -11.15 19.25
N ASN A 48 4.33 -11.19 18.11
CA ASN A 48 2.90 -11.50 18.01
C ASN A 48 2.60 -12.89 18.60
N ALA A 49 3.41 -13.87 18.24
CA ALA A 49 3.26 -15.21 18.77
C ALA A 49 3.60 -15.28 20.25
N ALA A 50 4.66 -14.61 20.70
CA ALA A 50 5.01 -14.59 22.12
C ALA A 50 3.89 -13.98 22.97
N SER A 51 3.27 -12.90 22.48
CA SER A 51 2.12 -12.25 23.10
C SER A 51 0.93 -13.20 23.19
N ASP A 52 0.59 -13.88 22.10
CA ASP A 52 -0.57 -14.80 22.03
C ASP A 52 -0.40 -16.04 22.90
N PHE A 53 0.84 -16.49 23.13
CA PHE A 53 1.16 -17.60 24.03
C PHE A 53 1.48 -17.17 25.46
N GLY A 54 1.51 -15.86 25.75
CA GLY A 54 1.88 -15.32 27.07
C GLY A 54 3.34 -15.57 27.45
N ILE A 55 4.22 -15.70 26.46
CA ILE A 55 5.66 -15.94 26.63
C ILE A 55 6.38 -14.60 26.83
N THR A 56 7.28 -14.56 27.79
CA THR A 56 8.09 -13.40 28.15
C THR A 56 9.58 -13.69 28.02
N ILE A 57 10.40 -12.64 28.12
CA ILE A 57 11.87 -12.78 28.08
C ILE A 57 12.35 -13.47 29.35
N GLY A 58 13.24 -14.43 29.20
CA GLY A 58 13.77 -15.25 30.27
C GLY A 58 13.02 -16.57 30.49
N ASP A 59 11.87 -16.75 29.83
CA ASP A 59 11.16 -18.03 29.88
C ASP A 59 11.99 -19.13 29.20
N GLN A 60 11.90 -20.33 29.78
CA GLN A 60 12.51 -21.54 29.21
C GLN A 60 11.47 -22.31 28.41
N LEU A 61 11.79 -22.58 27.16
CA LEU A 61 10.94 -23.31 26.23
C LEU A 61 11.68 -24.54 25.73
N THR A 62 11.01 -25.70 25.78
CA THR A 62 11.49 -26.91 25.12
C THR A 62 10.91 -26.94 23.71
N VAL A 63 11.79 -26.85 22.71
CA VAL A 63 11.41 -26.96 21.30
C VAL A 63 11.88 -28.32 20.79
N ASP A 64 10.96 -29.09 20.21
CA ASP A 64 11.32 -30.31 19.50
C ASP A 64 11.85 -29.95 18.11
N ILE A 65 13.13 -30.22 17.88
CA ILE A 65 13.78 -30.00 16.59
C ILE A 65 14.15 -31.36 16.01
N LEU A 66 13.40 -31.79 14.99
CA LEU A 66 13.61 -33.06 14.29
C LEU A 66 13.62 -34.29 15.22
N GLY A 67 12.74 -34.30 16.23
CA GLY A 67 12.63 -35.38 17.21
C GLY A 67 13.58 -35.26 18.40
N ARG A 68 14.32 -34.15 18.50
CA ARG A 68 15.23 -33.87 19.63
C ARG A 68 14.68 -32.69 20.44
N PRO A 69 14.26 -32.90 21.70
CA PRO A 69 13.88 -31.80 22.58
C PRO A 69 15.12 -30.98 22.93
N VAL A 70 15.06 -29.67 22.69
CA VAL A 70 16.10 -28.70 23.03
C VAL A 70 15.51 -27.64 23.94
N GLU A 71 16.07 -27.48 25.13
CA GLU A 71 15.70 -26.40 26.04
C GLU A 71 16.41 -25.10 25.64
N LEU A 72 15.62 -24.04 25.47
CA LEU A 72 16.06 -22.73 25.01
C LEU A 72 15.51 -21.65 25.93
N THR A 73 16.32 -20.63 26.22
CA THR A 73 15.87 -19.45 26.95
C THR A 73 15.49 -18.34 25.99
N VAL A 74 14.31 -17.75 26.16
CA VAL A 74 13.84 -16.62 25.33
C VAL A 74 14.69 -15.39 25.65
N ALA A 75 15.57 -14.99 24.73
CA ALA A 75 16.49 -13.87 24.91
C ALA A 75 15.90 -12.54 24.43
N ASN A 76 15.13 -12.58 23.33
CA ASN A 76 14.51 -11.39 22.75
C ASN A 76 13.24 -11.74 21.98
N LEU A 77 12.37 -10.74 21.84
CA LEU A 77 11.20 -10.78 20.99
C LEU A 77 11.39 -9.81 19.83
N ARG A 78 10.96 -10.25 18.64
CA ARG A 78 11.18 -9.50 17.41
C ARG A 78 9.91 -9.32 16.61
N GLU A 79 9.76 -8.13 16.05
CA GLU A 79 8.77 -7.83 15.05
C GLU A 79 9.32 -8.20 13.66
N ILE A 80 8.49 -8.86 12.85
CA ILE A 80 8.91 -9.46 11.59
C ILE A 80 8.12 -8.82 10.45
N ASN A 81 8.82 -8.14 9.54
CA ASN A 81 8.18 -7.61 8.34
C ASN A 81 8.12 -8.68 7.24
N TRP A 82 7.07 -9.50 7.27
CA TRP A 82 6.81 -10.55 6.27
C TRP A 82 6.63 -10.01 4.85
N ALA A 83 6.27 -8.74 4.68
CA ALA A 83 6.06 -8.14 3.36
C ALA A 83 7.36 -7.82 2.62
N GLY A 84 8.52 -7.89 3.29
CA GLY A 84 9.82 -7.55 2.70
C GLY A 84 10.35 -8.60 1.71
N GLY A 85 9.70 -9.75 1.57
CA GLY A 85 10.13 -10.84 0.68
C GLY A 85 11.41 -11.56 1.13
N GLY A 86 12.01 -11.15 2.25
CA GLY A 86 13.15 -11.82 2.86
C GLY A 86 12.73 -13.09 3.60
N MET A 87 13.58 -14.11 3.54
CA MET A 87 13.39 -15.36 4.27
C MET A 87 13.48 -15.11 5.78
N ASN A 88 12.35 -15.23 6.46
CA ASN A 88 12.22 -14.99 7.90
C ASN A 88 11.58 -16.20 8.58
N PHE A 89 11.92 -16.41 9.85
CA PHE A 89 11.49 -17.57 10.64
C PHE A 89 10.93 -17.13 11.99
N SER A 90 9.77 -17.63 12.42
CA SER A 90 9.19 -17.20 13.70
C SER A 90 10.04 -17.55 14.92
N LEU A 91 10.92 -18.55 14.79
CA LEU A 91 11.88 -18.99 15.80
C LEU A 91 13.29 -18.94 15.22
N VAL A 92 14.22 -18.32 15.94
CA VAL A 92 15.64 -18.24 15.60
C VAL A 92 16.45 -18.62 16.82
N VAL A 93 17.44 -19.51 16.66
CA VAL A 93 18.37 -19.89 17.74
C VAL A 93 19.77 -19.36 17.46
N ASN A 94 20.61 -19.27 18.49
CA ASN A 94 22.02 -18.93 18.31
C ASN A 94 22.82 -20.08 17.66
N GLU A 95 23.97 -19.76 17.05
CA GLU A 95 24.77 -20.76 16.31
C GLU A 95 25.26 -21.90 17.20
N ALA A 96 25.51 -21.64 18.49
CA ALA A 96 25.96 -22.66 19.44
C ALA A 96 25.00 -23.85 19.54
N VAL A 97 23.70 -23.61 19.39
CA VAL A 97 22.68 -24.67 19.33
C VAL A 97 22.51 -25.19 17.91
N GLY A 98 22.38 -24.28 16.94
CA GLY A 98 22.09 -24.61 15.54
C GLY A 98 23.08 -25.57 14.89
N LEU A 99 24.38 -25.36 15.13
CA LEU A 99 25.46 -26.17 14.55
C LEU A 99 25.52 -27.62 15.09
N GLN A 100 24.81 -27.91 16.18
CA GLN A 100 24.73 -29.25 16.78
C GLN A 100 23.53 -30.06 16.24
N LEU A 101 22.74 -29.48 15.34
CA LEU A 101 21.53 -30.07 14.77
C LEU A 101 21.77 -30.48 13.32
N PRO A 102 20.98 -31.43 12.77
CA PRO A 102 21.03 -31.75 11.35
C PRO A 102 20.74 -30.51 10.49
N LEU A 103 21.73 -30.08 9.70
CA LEU A 103 21.64 -28.85 8.92
C LEU A 103 20.99 -29.10 7.56
N GLY A 104 19.98 -28.31 7.24
CA GLY A 104 19.44 -28.13 5.90
C GLY A 104 19.70 -26.70 5.43
N PHE A 105 20.18 -26.52 4.21
CA PHE A 105 20.37 -25.19 3.62
C PHE A 105 19.13 -24.84 2.79
N LEU A 106 18.56 -23.67 3.08
CA LEU A 106 17.47 -23.09 2.31
C LEU A 106 17.92 -21.73 1.77
N GLY A 107 17.68 -21.49 0.49
CA GLY A 107 18.02 -20.25 -0.18
C GLY A 107 16.89 -19.79 -1.09
N THR A 108 16.71 -18.48 -1.18
CA THR A 108 15.83 -17.86 -2.16
C THR A 108 16.64 -16.90 -3.01
N PHE A 109 16.43 -16.93 -4.31
CA PHE A 109 17.03 -15.98 -5.23
C PHE A 109 15.95 -15.49 -6.20
N ARG A 110 16.10 -14.25 -6.67
CA ARG A 110 15.19 -13.64 -7.65
C ARG A 110 15.89 -13.58 -8.99
N VAL A 111 15.21 -14.00 -10.04
CA VAL A 111 15.70 -13.95 -11.42
C VAL A 111 14.69 -13.19 -12.25
N ASP A 112 15.18 -12.38 -13.19
CA ASP A 112 14.32 -11.73 -14.16
C ASP A 112 13.80 -12.79 -15.16
N GLU A 113 12.56 -12.65 -15.60
CA GLU A 113 11.86 -13.66 -16.40
C GLU A 113 12.67 -14.13 -17.62
N GLU A 114 13.33 -13.19 -18.31
CA GLU A 114 14.21 -13.42 -19.47
C GLU A 114 15.39 -14.37 -19.22
N LYS A 115 15.81 -14.56 -17.96
CA LYS A 115 16.95 -15.40 -17.57
C LYS A 115 16.54 -16.72 -16.92
N THR A 116 15.24 -17.03 -16.93
CA THR A 116 14.70 -18.22 -16.27
C THR A 116 14.84 -19.48 -17.13
N GLU A 117 15.00 -19.32 -18.45
CA GLU A 117 15.08 -20.44 -19.39
C GLU A 117 16.31 -21.33 -19.10
N GLY A 118 16.05 -22.61 -18.84
CA GLY A 118 17.08 -23.61 -18.53
C GLY A 118 17.73 -23.48 -17.16
N LEU A 119 17.29 -22.54 -16.31
CA LEU A 119 17.86 -22.34 -14.97
C LEU A 119 17.64 -23.57 -14.06
N GLU A 120 16.44 -24.13 -14.07
CA GLU A 120 16.11 -25.32 -13.27
C GLU A 120 16.96 -26.53 -13.65
N ALA A 121 17.20 -26.73 -14.96
CA ALA A 121 18.05 -27.81 -15.43
C ALA A 121 19.52 -27.62 -15.00
N ARG A 122 20.02 -26.37 -14.99
CA ARG A 122 21.37 -26.06 -14.47
C ARG A 122 21.46 -26.30 -12.97
N LEU A 123 20.47 -25.86 -12.20
CA LEU A 123 20.41 -26.06 -10.75
C LEU A 123 20.29 -27.55 -10.40
N ALA A 124 19.48 -28.32 -11.13
CA ALA A 124 19.37 -29.77 -10.92
C ALA A 124 20.69 -30.50 -11.23
N ASN A 125 21.48 -30.01 -12.20
CA ASN A 125 22.79 -30.59 -12.52
C ASN A 125 23.87 -30.22 -11.50
N GLU A 126 23.92 -28.97 -11.03
CA GLU A 126 24.90 -28.52 -10.03
C GLU A 126 24.56 -29.01 -8.61
N PHE A 127 23.27 -29.09 -8.28
CA PHE A 127 22.77 -29.47 -6.95
C PHE A 127 21.72 -30.59 -7.05
N PRO A 128 22.12 -31.83 -7.42
CA PRO A 128 21.19 -32.95 -7.61
C PRO A 128 20.43 -33.37 -6.35
N GLY A 129 20.89 -32.97 -5.16
CA GLY A 129 20.21 -33.18 -3.87
C GLY A 129 19.32 -32.00 -3.42
N ALA A 130 19.28 -30.90 -4.17
CA ALA A 130 18.47 -29.74 -3.82
C ALA A 130 17.07 -29.82 -4.44
N SER A 131 16.05 -29.51 -3.64
CA SER A 131 14.70 -29.29 -4.16
C SER A 131 14.58 -27.84 -4.61
N VAL A 132 14.40 -27.63 -5.91
CA VAL A 132 14.16 -26.30 -6.48
C VAL A 132 12.65 -26.13 -6.62
N VAL A 133 12.10 -25.12 -5.94
CA VAL A 133 10.66 -24.81 -5.97
C VAL A 133 10.45 -23.45 -6.61
N ARG A 134 9.68 -23.41 -7.71
CA ARG A 134 9.32 -22.16 -8.36
C ARG A 134 8.15 -21.52 -7.64
N VAL A 135 8.43 -20.46 -6.89
CA VAL A 135 7.41 -19.71 -6.13
C VAL A 135 6.61 -18.76 -7.03
N GLY A 136 7.17 -18.34 -8.18
CA GLY A 136 6.51 -17.42 -9.11
C GLY A 136 5.15 -17.92 -9.61
N ASP A 137 5.07 -19.18 -10.04
CA ASP A 137 3.82 -19.79 -10.55
C ASP A 137 2.69 -19.80 -9.51
N VAL A 138 3.03 -19.82 -8.23
CA VAL A 138 2.06 -19.77 -7.12
C VAL A 138 1.61 -18.34 -6.84
N LEU A 139 2.49 -17.35 -7.07
CA LEU A 139 2.20 -15.94 -6.85
C LEU A 139 1.45 -15.30 -8.02
N GLU A 140 1.64 -15.79 -9.25
CA GLU A 140 1.02 -15.23 -10.46
C GLU A 140 -0.51 -15.10 -10.35
N PRO A 141 -1.28 -16.11 -9.89
CA PRO A 141 -2.72 -15.98 -9.72
C PRO A 141 -3.10 -14.92 -8.68
N VAL A 142 -2.32 -14.79 -7.61
CA VAL A 142 -2.55 -13.79 -6.55
C VAL A 142 -2.30 -12.40 -7.10
N GLU A 143 -1.22 -12.19 -7.86
CA GLU A 143 -0.94 -10.92 -8.52
C GLU A 143 -2.01 -10.57 -9.56
N ALA A 144 -2.47 -11.55 -10.35
CA ALA A 144 -3.55 -11.35 -11.32
C ALA A 144 -4.88 -10.95 -10.64
N LEU A 145 -5.19 -11.57 -9.49
CA LEU A 145 -6.35 -11.20 -8.68
C LEU A 145 -6.22 -9.77 -8.14
N LEU A 146 -5.09 -9.43 -7.53
CA LEU A 146 -4.82 -8.08 -7.01
C LEU A 146 -4.87 -7.03 -8.13
N ARG A 147 -4.36 -7.35 -9.31
CA ARG A 147 -4.43 -6.48 -10.49
C ARG A 147 -5.88 -6.27 -10.95
N SER A 148 -6.68 -7.33 -10.96
CA SER A 148 -8.10 -7.26 -11.30
C SER A 148 -8.87 -6.41 -10.29
N LEU A 149 -8.63 -6.60 -8.99
CA LEU A 149 -9.22 -5.77 -7.93
C LEU A 149 -8.83 -4.29 -8.07
N LYS A 150 -7.54 -4.01 -8.34
CA LYS A 150 -7.06 -2.65 -8.60
C LYS A 150 -7.77 -2.02 -9.79
N LEU A 151 -7.94 -2.75 -10.89
CA LEU A 151 -8.65 -2.26 -12.08
C LEU A 151 -10.13 -2.02 -11.81
N LEU A 152 -10.80 -2.91 -11.07
CA LEU A 152 -12.20 -2.75 -10.69
C LEU A 152 -12.40 -1.50 -9.84
N LEU A 153 -11.60 -1.32 -8.79
CA LEU A 153 -11.67 -0.14 -7.92
C LEU A 153 -11.32 1.15 -8.67
N ALA A 154 -10.30 1.13 -9.52
CA ALA A 154 -9.95 2.27 -10.36
C ALA A 154 -11.08 2.65 -11.33
N SER A 155 -11.76 1.65 -11.91
CA SER A 155 -12.90 1.86 -12.82
C SER A 155 -14.10 2.43 -12.08
N LEU A 156 -14.39 1.93 -10.88
CA LEU A 156 -15.44 2.46 -10.01
C LEU A 156 -15.16 3.92 -9.63
N ALA A 157 -13.93 4.23 -9.21
CA ALA A 157 -13.51 5.59 -8.89
C ALA A 157 -13.63 6.51 -10.11
N ALA A 158 -13.24 6.05 -11.30
CA ALA A 158 -13.39 6.82 -12.54
C ALA A 158 -14.86 7.09 -12.88
N ALA A 159 -15.74 6.10 -12.74
CA ALA A 159 -17.17 6.27 -12.97
C ALA A 159 -17.80 7.29 -12.01
N LEU A 160 -17.43 7.22 -10.72
CA LEU A 160 -17.86 8.19 -9.70
C LEU A 160 -17.36 9.60 -10.02
N LEU A 161 -16.09 9.74 -10.45
CA LEU A 161 -15.51 11.03 -10.84
C LEU A 161 -16.25 11.63 -12.03
N ILE A 162 -16.57 10.82 -13.05
CA ILE A 162 -17.35 11.27 -14.22
C ILE A 162 -18.74 11.73 -13.77
N GLY A 163 -19.43 10.95 -12.94
CA GLY A 163 -20.74 11.32 -12.40
C GLY A 163 -20.71 12.63 -11.62
N ALA A 164 -19.76 12.78 -10.70
CA ALA A 164 -19.56 14.00 -9.93
C ALA A 164 -19.28 15.21 -10.84
N LEU A 165 -18.47 15.03 -11.89
CA LEU A 165 -18.17 16.07 -12.86
C LEU A 165 -19.40 16.49 -13.68
N MET A 166 -20.23 15.53 -14.09
CA MET A 166 -21.50 15.81 -14.78
C MET A 166 -22.45 16.63 -13.91
N VAL A 167 -22.55 16.28 -12.62
CA VAL A 167 -23.36 17.04 -11.65
C VAL A 167 -22.81 18.46 -11.50
N LEU A 168 -21.49 18.61 -11.37
CA LEU A 168 -20.85 19.91 -11.18
C LEU A 168 -21.01 20.83 -12.40
N VAL A 169 -20.85 20.30 -13.62
CA VAL A 169 -21.10 21.04 -14.87
C VAL A 169 -22.57 21.43 -14.99
N SER A 170 -23.49 20.55 -14.62
CA SER A 170 -24.93 20.84 -14.66
C SER A 170 -25.31 21.95 -13.69
N ALA A 171 -24.78 21.91 -12.47
CA ALA A 171 -24.98 22.94 -11.46
C ALA A 171 -24.42 24.30 -11.93
N LEU A 172 -23.22 24.30 -12.52
CA LEU A 172 -22.61 25.50 -13.10
C LEU A 172 -23.48 26.12 -14.20
N PHE A 173 -24.00 25.31 -15.13
CA PHE A 173 -24.87 25.81 -16.20
C PHE A 173 -26.19 26.35 -15.67
N ALA A 174 -26.78 25.70 -14.66
CA ALA A 174 -27.97 26.21 -13.99
C ALA A 174 -27.70 27.57 -13.32
N GLN A 175 -26.56 27.71 -12.63
CA GLN A 175 -26.16 28.97 -11.97
C GLN A 175 -25.96 30.12 -12.98
N ILE A 176 -25.28 29.87 -14.11
CA ILE A 176 -25.08 30.89 -15.15
C ILE A 176 -26.41 31.35 -15.75
N ARG A 177 -27.36 30.43 -15.96
CA ARG A 177 -28.69 30.75 -16.51
C ARG A 177 -29.54 31.58 -15.56
N LEU A 178 -29.51 31.27 -14.26
CA LEU A 178 -30.22 32.06 -13.24
C LEU A 178 -29.71 33.49 -13.13
N ARG A 179 -28.46 33.75 -13.53
CA ARG A 179 -27.85 35.09 -13.52
C ARG A 179 -27.96 35.82 -14.86
N ALA A 180 -28.78 35.33 -15.79
CA ALA A 180 -28.98 35.99 -17.08
C ALA A 180 -29.48 37.44 -16.93
N ASP A 181 -30.38 37.68 -15.96
CA ASP A 181 -30.93 39.01 -15.70
C ASP A 181 -29.85 39.97 -15.16
N GLU A 182 -29.04 39.54 -14.19
CA GLU A 182 -27.90 40.34 -13.70
C GLU A 182 -26.90 40.68 -14.82
N ILE A 183 -26.64 39.73 -15.71
CA ILE A 183 -25.76 39.92 -16.87
C ILE A 183 -26.35 40.97 -17.81
N ASN A 184 -27.66 40.91 -18.07
CA ASN A 184 -28.35 41.86 -18.94
C ASN A 184 -28.38 43.27 -18.33
N THR A 185 -28.68 43.41 -17.04
CA THR A 185 -28.61 44.71 -16.35
C THR A 185 -27.21 45.31 -16.42
N ARG A 186 -26.14 44.51 -16.25
CA ARG A 186 -24.76 45.00 -16.40
C ARG A 186 -24.44 45.45 -17.83
N ARG A 187 -24.97 44.78 -18.85
CA ARG A 187 -24.82 45.22 -20.25
C ARG A 187 -25.56 46.52 -20.53
N MET A 188 -26.75 46.72 -19.94
CA MET A 188 -27.48 47.98 -20.03
C MET A 188 -26.71 49.15 -19.39
N LEU A 189 -25.93 48.88 -18.34
CA LEU A 189 -25.02 49.83 -17.69
C LEU A 189 -23.71 50.07 -18.48
N GLY A 190 -23.54 49.47 -19.66
CA GLY A 190 -22.39 49.71 -20.55
C GLY A 190 -21.27 48.67 -20.46
N ALA A 191 -21.44 47.56 -19.73
CA ALA A 191 -20.44 46.50 -19.70
C ALA A 191 -20.30 45.81 -21.06
N SER A 192 -19.06 45.70 -21.55
CA SER A 192 -18.77 44.99 -22.81
C SER A 192 -18.92 43.47 -22.63
N ALA A 193 -19.19 42.75 -23.72
CA ALA A 193 -19.27 41.29 -23.72
C ALA A 193 -17.97 40.63 -23.21
N ALA A 194 -16.82 41.25 -23.50
CA ALA A 194 -15.52 40.78 -23.01
C ALA A 194 -15.37 40.92 -21.49
N GLN A 195 -15.87 42.02 -20.90
CA GLN A 195 -15.84 42.23 -19.45
C GLN A 195 -16.74 41.22 -18.72
N VAL A 196 -17.94 40.97 -19.23
CA VAL A 196 -18.85 39.95 -18.68
C VAL A 196 -18.24 38.55 -18.76
N GLY A 197 -17.65 38.18 -19.91
CA GLY A 197 -16.99 36.89 -20.07
C GLY A 197 -15.79 36.68 -19.15
N GLN A 198 -14.98 37.72 -18.92
CA GLN A 198 -13.87 37.67 -17.96
C GLN A 198 -14.35 37.53 -16.52
N MET A 199 -15.44 38.20 -16.15
CA MET A 199 -16.03 38.09 -14.83
C MET A 199 -16.47 36.65 -14.53
N ILE A 200 -17.25 36.04 -15.43
CA ILE A 200 -17.72 34.65 -15.29
C ILE A 200 -16.53 33.70 -15.17
N ARG A 201 -15.49 33.86 -16.01
CA ARG A 201 -14.28 33.02 -15.94
C ARG A 201 -13.57 33.13 -14.59
N ARG A 202 -13.43 34.32 -14.03
CA ARG A 202 -12.76 34.53 -12.73
C ARG A 202 -13.57 33.90 -11.60
N GLU A 203 -14.89 34.05 -11.63
CA GLU A 203 -15.76 33.44 -10.63
C GLU A 203 -15.72 31.90 -10.70
N THR A 204 -15.86 31.31 -11.89
CA THR A 204 -15.74 29.86 -12.04
C THR A 204 -14.36 29.35 -11.65
N LEU A 205 -13.28 30.09 -11.98
CA LEU A 205 -11.94 29.72 -11.57
C LEU A 205 -11.79 29.74 -10.05
N ALA A 206 -12.31 30.76 -9.36
CA ALA A 206 -12.26 30.84 -7.90
C ALA A 206 -13.03 29.69 -7.24
N LEU A 207 -14.24 29.38 -7.73
CA LEU A 207 -15.03 28.25 -7.24
C LEU A 207 -14.35 26.91 -7.51
N ALA A 208 -13.78 26.72 -8.71
CA ALA A 208 -13.04 25.51 -9.03
C ALA A 208 -11.83 25.33 -8.11
N LEU A 209 -11.03 26.38 -7.89
CA LEU A 209 -9.90 26.34 -6.98
C LEU A 209 -10.33 26.01 -5.54
N LEU A 210 -11.45 26.56 -5.07
CA LEU A 210 -11.99 26.23 -3.76
C LEU A 210 -12.38 24.74 -3.66
N VAL A 211 -13.07 24.21 -4.67
CA VAL A 211 -13.44 22.78 -4.74
C VAL A 211 -12.20 21.90 -4.78
N LEU A 212 -11.20 22.25 -5.59
CA LEU A 212 -9.93 21.53 -5.64
C LEU A 212 -9.20 21.55 -4.30
N LEU A 213 -9.18 22.69 -3.61
CA LEU A 213 -8.53 22.83 -2.31
C LEU A 213 -9.23 21.98 -1.25
N VAL A 214 -10.55 22.13 -1.11
CA VAL A 214 -11.32 21.41 -0.08
C VAL A 214 -11.34 19.90 -0.38
N GLY A 215 -11.63 19.52 -1.63
CA GLY A 215 -11.66 18.11 -2.04
C GLY A 215 -10.27 17.47 -1.97
N GLY A 216 -9.22 18.21 -2.38
CA GLY A 216 -7.84 17.76 -2.27
C GLY A 216 -7.42 17.53 -0.82
N LEU A 217 -7.70 18.48 0.08
CA LEU A 217 -7.40 18.35 1.52
C LEU A 217 -8.18 17.21 2.18
N MET A 218 -9.49 17.09 1.92
CA MET A 218 -10.29 16.01 2.49
C MET A 218 -9.84 14.64 1.98
N GLY A 219 -9.56 14.53 0.68
CA GLY A 219 -9.09 13.30 0.06
C GLY A 219 -7.73 12.86 0.60
N THR A 220 -6.76 13.79 0.69
CA THR A 220 -5.44 13.49 1.25
C THR A 220 -5.51 13.17 2.73
N ALA A 221 -6.31 13.89 3.52
CA ALA A 221 -6.52 13.61 4.93
C ALA A 221 -7.09 12.20 5.15
N LEU A 222 -8.09 11.79 4.36
CA LEU A 222 -8.66 10.45 4.44
C LEU A 222 -7.61 9.37 4.12
N VAL A 223 -6.78 9.59 3.10
CA VAL A 223 -5.67 8.68 2.76
C VAL A 223 -4.67 8.58 3.90
N VAL A 224 -4.27 9.71 4.49
CA VAL A 224 -3.33 9.72 5.63
C VAL A 224 -3.90 8.97 6.82
N VAL A 225 -5.16 9.22 7.18
CA VAL A 225 -5.84 8.54 8.30
C VAL A 225 -5.91 7.04 8.07
N LEU A 226 -6.25 6.59 6.86
CA LEU A 226 -6.32 5.16 6.54
C LEU A 226 -4.93 4.49 6.56
N PHE A 227 -3.94 5.10 5.93
CA PHE A 227 -2.60 4.49 5.82
C PHE A 227 -1.84 4.50 7.14
N VAL A 228 -1.85 5.62 7.85
CA VAL A 228 -1.12 5.77 9.11
C VAL A 228 -1.91 5.20 10.28
N GLY A 229 -3.23 5.39 10.32
CA GLY A 229 -4.04 5.03 11.48
C GLY A 229 -4.60 3.61 11.47
N VAL A 230 -4.82 3.01 10.29
CA VAL A 230 -5.43 1.67 10.17
C VAL A 230 -4.46 0.65 9.62
N LEU A 231 -3.61 1.05 8.68
CA LEU A 231 -2.72 0.12 7.96
C LEU A 231 -1.28 0.10 8.52
N ASP A 232 -0.90 1.01 9.42
CA ASP A 232 0.48 1.22 9.90
C ASP A 232 1.52 1.23 8.76
N ARG A 233 1.16 1.89 7.65
CA ARG A 233 2.02 1.99 6.46
C ARG A 233 2.31 3.44 6.10
N PRO A 234 3.53 3.73 5.61
CA PRO A 234 3.83 5.05 5.10
C PRO A 234 2.93 5.37 3.90
N VAL A 235 2.47 6.61 3.84
CA VAL A 235 1.60 7.08 2.75
C VAL A 235 2.43 7.18 1.47
N VAL A 236 2.12 6.34 0.48
CA VAL A 236 2.66 6.48 -0.89
C VAL A 236 1.62 7.21 -1.74
N VAL A 237 1.88 8.48 -2.04
CA VAL A 237 0.97 9.29 -2.85
C VAL A 237 1.26 9.08 -4.34
N PRO A 238 0.33 8.51 -5.13
CA PRO A 238 0.49 8.44 -6.57
C PRO A 238 0.25 9.83 -7.18
N TRP A 239 1.32 10.63 -7.28
CA TRP A 239 1.26 12.01 -7.76
C TRP A 239 0.57 12.14 -9.12
N THR A 240 0.75 11.17 -10.02
CA THR A 240 0.11 11.15 -11.34
C THR A 240 -1.42 11.08 -11.24
N MET A 241 -1.95 10.22 -10.37
CA MET A 241 -3.40 10.09 -10.15
C MET A 241 -3.97 11.29 -9.42
N LEU A 242 -3.24 11.83 -8.44
CA LEU A 242 -3.66 13.03 -7.70
C LEU A 242 -3.74 14.25 -8.64
N LEU A 243 -2.69 14.47 -9.45
CA LEU A 243 -2.67 15.55 -10.42
C LEU A 243 -3.74 15.37 -11.50
N ALA A 244 -3.94 14.15 -12.01
CA ALA A 244 -5.02 13.87 -12.96
C ALA A 244 -6.40 14.15 -12.35
N GLY A 245 -6.64 13.71 -11.11
CA GLY A 245 -7.88 13.93 -10.38
C GLY A 245 -8.18 15.40 -10.08
N LEU A 246 -7.18 16.26 -9.99
CA LEU A 246 -7.34 17.71 -9.80
C LEU A 246 -7.46 18.47 -11.13
N LEU A 247 -6.58 18.17 -12.09
CA LEU A 247 -6.49 18.93 -13.34
C LEU A 247 -7.67 18.65 -14.29
N VAL A 248 -8.16 17.41 -14.35
CA VAL A 248 -9.27 17.05 -15.24
C VAL A 248 -10.54 17.83 -14.89
N PRO A 249 -11.03 17.85 -13.63
CA PRO A 249 -12.18 18.67 -13.26
C PRO A 249 -11.96 20.16 -13.51
N LEU A 250 -10.78 20.69 -13.20
CA LEU A 250 -10.46 22.11 -13.41
C LEU A 250 -10.61 22.50 -14.88
N VAL A 251 -10.02 21.71 -15.80
CA VAL A 251 -10.09 21.96 -17.24
C VAL A 251 -11.54 21.87 -17.73
N VAL A 252 -12.29 20.88 -17.28
CA VAL A 252 -13.69 20.69 -17.70
C VAL A 252 -14.59 21.84 -17.22
N LEU A 253 -14.41 22.32 -15.99
CA LEU A 253 -15.20 23.43 -15.45
C LEU A 253 -14.89 24.76 -16.14
N VAL A 254 -13.60 25.10 -16.26
CA VAL A 254 -13.18 26.35 -16.90
C VAL A 254 -13.54 26.35 -18.39
N GLY A 255 -13.34 25.20 -19.06
CA GLY A 255 -13.72 25.01 -20.46
C GLY A 255 -15.23 25.06 -20.69
N GLY A 256 -16.00 24.41 -19.81
CA GLY A 256 -17.46 24.40 -19.81
C GLY A 256 -18.05 25.79 -19.63
N ALA A 257 -17.61 26.53 -18.61
CA ALA A 257 -18.02 27.92 -18.37
C ALA A 257 -17.74 28.83 -19.57
N ALA A 258 -16.55 28.73 -20.16
CA ALA A 258 -16.18 29.54 -21.31
C ALA A 258 -17.05 29.23 -22.55
N ARG A 259 -17.48 27.97 -22.73
CA ARG A 259 -18.37 27.58 -23.83
C ARG A 259 -19.79 28.11 -23.62
N GLU A 260 -20.38 27.92 -22.45
CA GLU A 260 -21.75 28.34 -22.18
C GLU A 260 -21.89 29.87 -22.09
N GLY A 261 -20.90 30.56 -21.50
CA GLY A 261 -20.85 32.02 -21.49
C GLY A 261 -20.84 32.62 -22.91
N ARG A 262 -20.06 32.05 -23.83
CA ARG A 262 -20.05 32.47 -25.25
C ARG A 262 -21.39 32.24 -25.93
N LYS A 263 -22.11 31.18 -25.59
CA LYS A 263 -23.42 30.85 -26.16
C LYS A 263 -24.47 31.90 -25.79
N ILE A 264 -24.52 32.29 -24.51
CA ILE A 264 -25.45 33.32 -24.01
C ILE A 264 -25.16 34.69 -24.65
N MET A 265 -23.88 35.05 -24.78
CA MET A 265 -23.48 36.30 -25.43
C MET A 265 -23.90 36.39 -26.91
N ARG A 266 -23.90 35.26 -27.63
CA ARG A 266 -24.35 35.19 -29.03
C ARG A 266 -25.87 35.29 -29.16
N GLN A 267 -26.64 34.69 -28.24
CA GLN A 267 -28.10 34.76 -28.25
C GLN A 267 -28.61 36.19 -27.98
N ASN A 268 -27.97 36.92 -27.08
CA ASN A 268 -28.34 38.31 -26.76
C ASN A 268 -27.78 39.36 -27.76
N ALA A 269 -27.11 38.93 -28.83
CA ALA A 269 -26.69 39.81 -29.93
C ALA A 269 -27.69 39.79 -31.11
N GLN A 270 -28.71 38.94 -31.05
CA GLN A 270 -29.78 38.82 -32.05
C GLN A 270 -31.07 39.55 -31.67
N TYR A 271 -31.09 40.23 -30.52
CA TYR A 271 -32.14 41.11 -30.04
C TYR A 271 -31.55 42.48 -29.75
#